data_AF-A0A3P7E5X4-F1
#
_entry.id   AF-A0A3P7E5X4-F1
#
_cell.length_a   1.000
_cell.length_b   1.000
_cell.length_c   1.000
_cell.angle_alpha   90.00
_cell.angle_beta   90.00
_cell.angle_gamma   90.00
#
_symmetry.space_group_name_H-M   'P 1'
#
loop_
_entity.id
_entity.type
_entity.pdbx_description
1 polymer ?
#
loop_
_entity_poly.entity_id
_entity_poly.type
_entity_poly.pdbx_seq_one_letter_code
_entity_poly.pdbx_strand_id
1 'polypeptide(L)'
;MDGTEGLVRGDEVIDTGDPIKIPVGPETLGRIMNVIGEPIDERGPINSKHFSPIHAEAPEFVDMSVEQEILVTGIKVVDLLAPYAKGGKIGLFGGAGVGKTVLIMELINNVAKAHGGYSVFAGVGERTREGNDLYHEMIEGGVIDLKGKNSKVSSSAA
;
A
#
# COMPACT_ATOMS: atom_id res chain seq x y z
N MET A 1 -0.90 -15.60 3.03
CA MET A 1 -0.32 -16.93 2.81
C MET A 1 -0.04 -17.45 4.19
N ASP A 2 -0.72 -18.51 4.57
CA ASP A 2 -0.53 -19.13 5.86
C ASP A 2 0.66 -20.10 5.82
N GLY A 3 1.09 -20.57 6.98
CA GLY A 3 2.11 -21.60 7.09
C GLY A 3 1.69 -22.86 6.32
N THR A 4 2.66 -23.55 5.73
CA THR A 4 2.42 -24.85 5.06
C THR A 4 2.52 -26.02 6.04
N GLU A 5 2.31 -25.77 7.33
CA GLU A 5 2.44 -26.75 8.39
C GLU A 5 1.33 -27.80 8.28
N GLY A 6 1.70 -29.08 8.34
CA GLY A 6 0.74 -30.19 8.26
C GLY A 6 0.36 -30.64 6.86
N LEU A 7 0.75 -29.92 5.79
CA LEU A 7 0.56 -30.40 4.42
C LEU A 7 1.46 -31.62 4.15
N VAL A 8 0.87 -32.71 3.68
CA VAL A 8 1.59 -33.94 3.30
C VAL A 8 1.32 -34.32 1.85
N ARG A 9 2.24 -35.08 1.26
CA ARG A 9 2.07 -35.56 -0.12
C ARG A 9 0.86 -36.50 -0.17
N GLY A 10 -0.04 -36.25 -1.12
CA GLY A 10 -1.26 -37.01 -1.30
C GLY A 10 -2.51 -36.36 -0.73
N ASP A 11 -2.38 -35.22 -0.05
CA ASP A 11 -3.54 -34.41 0.35
C ASP A 11 -4.37 -34.00 -0.87
N GLU A 12 -5.70 -34.08 -0.73
CA GLU A 12 -6.62 -33.60 -1.75
C GLU A 12 -6.53 -32.07 -1.85
N VAL A 13 -6.29 -31.58 -3.05
CA VAL A 13 -6.23 -30.14 -3.36
C VAL A 13 -7.30 -29.79 -4.39
N ILE A 14 -7.87 -28.61 -4.25
CA ILE A 14 -8.85 -28.07 -5.19
C ILE A 14 -8.15 -26.99 -6.01
N ASP A 15 -8.09 -27.18 -7.33
CA ASP A 15 -7.70 -26.12 -8.24
C ASP A 15 -8.84 -25.11 -8.35
N THR A 16 -8.59 -23.88 -7.92
CA THR A 16 -9.57 -22.79 -8.01
C THR A 16 -9.79 -22.32 -9.45
N GLY A 17 -8.93 -22.71 -10.40
CA GLY A 17 -8.97 -22.30 -11.81
C GLY A 17 -8.51 -20.87 -12.06
N ASP A 18 -8.15 -20.15 -11.00
CA ASP A 18 -7.76 -18.76 -11.02
C ASP A 18 -6.43 -18.56 -10.28
N PRO A 19 -5.60 -17.59 -10.68
CA PRO A 19 -4.47 -17.16 -9.87
C PRO A 19 -4.96 -16.51 -8.56
N ILE A 20 -4.06 -16.26 -7.62
CA ILE A 20 -4.37 -15.47 -6.41
C ILE A 20 -4.91 -14.09 -6.85
N LYS A 21 -6.11 -13.75 -6.38
CA LYS A 21 -6.78 -12.48 -6.67
C LYS A 21 -7.00 -11.70 -5.38
N ILE A 22 -6.82 -10.37 -5.45
CA ILE A 22 -7.04 -9.45 -4.34
C ILE A 22 -8.14 -8.45 -4.68
N PRO A 23 -8.90 -7.92 -3.70
CA PRO A 23 -9.86 -6.86 -3.95
C PRO A 23 -9.13 -5.60 -4.42
N VAL A 24 -9.71 -4.90 -5.40
CA VAL A 24 -9.19 -3.63 -5.92
C VAL A 24 -10.31 -2.58 -5.97
N GLY A 25 -9.94 -1.31 -6.05
CA GLY A 25 -10.91 -0.21 -6.16
C GLY A 25 -11.15 0.55 -4.85
N PRO A 26 -12.05 1.54 -4.86
CA PRO A 26 -12.26 2.44 -3.72
C PRO A 26 -12.66 1.76 -2.42
N GLU A 27 -13.22 0.54 -2.49
CA GLU A 27 -13.64 -0.26 -1.35
C GLU A 27 -12.47 -0.75 -0.48
N THR A 28 -11.23 -0.73 -1.00
CA THR A 28 -10.02 -1.07 -0.24
C THR A 28 -9.46 0.10 0.55
N LEU A 29 -9.88 1.34 0.24
CA LEU A 29 -9.34 2.54 0.87
C LEU A 29 -9.67 2.60 2.36
N GLY A 30 -8.65 2.81 3.17
CA GLY A 30 -8.70 2.82 4.63
C GLY A 30 -8.83 1.44 5.26
N ARG A 31 -8.65 0.36 4.49
CA ARG A 31 -8.68 -1.03 4.98
C ARG A 31 -7.26 -1.58 5.15
N ILE A 32 -7.11 -2.54 6.05
CA ILE A 32 -5.88 -3.36 6.17
C ILE A 32 -6.18 -4.76 5.65
N MET A 33 -5.38 -5.21 4.68
CA MET A 33 -5.48 -6.57 4.11
C MET A 33 -4.17 -7.34 4.26
N ASN A 34 -4.28 -8.68 4.32
CA ASN A 34 -3.12 -9.56 4.23
C ASN A 34 -2.66 -9.75 2.77
N VAL A 35 -1.60 -10.54 2.57
CA VAL A 35 -1.01 -10.79 1.23
C VAL A 35 -1.93 -11.52 0.23
N ILE A 36 -3.03 -12.12 0.68
CA ILE A 36 -4.05 -12.75 -0.19
C ILE A 36 -5.33 -11.89 -0.30
N GLY A 37 -5.31 -10.66 0.21
CA GLY A 37 -6.41 -9.70 0.05
C GLY A 37 -7.53 -9.84 1.06
N GLU A 38 -7.37 -10.66 2.10
CA GLU A 38 -8.36 -10.79 3.17
C GLU A 38 -8.22 -9.64 4.17
N PRO A 39 -9.33 -9.06 4.66
CA PRO A 39 -9.26 -8.02 5.68
C PRO A 39 -8.80 -8.59 7.03
N ILE A 40 -7.86 -7.88 7.65
CA ILE A 40 -7.35 -8.19 8.99
C ILE A 40 -7.54 -7.02 9.97
N ASP A 41 -8.30 -6.00 9.56
CA ASP A 41 -8.58 -4.80 10.36
C ASP A 41 -9.80 -4.92 11.29
N GLU A 42 -10.39 -6.12 11.41
CA GLU A 42 -11.59 -6.41 12.21
C GLU A 42 -12.83 -5.56 11.84
N ARG A 43 -12.84 -4.91 10.67
CA ARG A 43 -13.94 -4.03 10.20
C ARG A 43 -14.89 -4.72 9.23
N GLY A 44 -14.96 -6.04 9.29
CA GLY A 44 -15.78 -6.87 8.42
C GLY A 44 -15.19 -7.09 7.01
N PRO A 45 -15.93 -7.67 6.07
CA PRO A 45 -15.43 -7.99 4.74
C PRO A 45 -15.14 -6.73 3.89
N ILE A 46 -14.23 -6.84 2.94
CA ILE A 46 -14.05 -5.85 1.87
C ILE A 46 -14.99 -6.24 0.73
N ASN A 47 -16.13 -5.56 0.62
CA ASN A 47 -17.13 -5.82 -0.43
C ASN A 47 -16.75 -5.17 -1.76
N SER A 48 -15.56 -5.47 -2.28
CA SER A 48 -15.15 -4.94 -3.59
C SER A 48 -15.95 -5.58 -4.72
N LYS A 49 -16.26 -4.77 -5.73
CA LYS A 49 -16.88 -5.22 -6.98
C LYS A 49 -15.89 -5.89 -7.93
N HIS A 50 -14.60 -5.61 -7.76
CA HIS A 50 -13.56 -6.02 -8.69
C HIS A 50 -12.40 -6.68 -7.93
N PHE A 51 -11.96 -7.80 -8.46
CA PHE A 51 -10.80 -8.54 -7.99
C PHE A 51 -9.78 -8.63 -9.11
N SER A 52 -8.53 -8.35 -8.81
CA SER A 52 -7.43 -8.40 -9.77
C SER A 52 -6.46 -9.51 -9.40
N PRO A 53 -5.91 -10.26 -10.37
CA PRO A 53 -4.81 -11.18 -10.10
C PRO A 53 -3.57 -10.42 -9.60
N ILE A 54 -2.80 -11.03 -8.71
CA ILE A 54 -1.52 -10.46 -8.23
C ILE A 54 -0.42 -10.45 -9.30
N HIS A 55 -0.58 -11.30 -10.32
CA HIS A 55 0.27 -11.36 -11.49
C HIS A 55 -0.52 -10.84 -12.69
N ALA A 56 -0.06 -9.74 -13.27
CA ALA A 56 -0.59 -9.16 -14.48
C ALA A 56 0.55 -8.96 -15.48
N GLU A 57 0.23 -8.97 -16.77
CA GLU A 57 1.20 -8.61 -17.80
C GLU A 57 1.67 -7.17 -17.60
N ALA A 58 2.94 -6.91 -17.93
CA ALA A 58 3.48 -5.56 -17.86
C ALA A 58 2.80 -4.67 -18.93
N PRO A 59 2.63 -3.36 -18.67
CA PRO A 59 2.14 -2.43 -19.68
C PRO A 59 3.01 -2.46 -20.94
N GLU A 60 2.40 -2.23 -22.11
CA GLU A 60 3.15 -2.15 -23.36
C GLU A 60 4.07 -0.91 -23.37
N PHE A 61 5.15 -0.96 -24.16
CA PHE A 61 6.07 0.17 -24.29
C PHE A 61 5.41 1.45 -24.82
N VAL A 62 4.32 1.31 -25.60
CA VAL A 62 3.52 2.43 -26.11
C VAL A 62 2.72 3.15 -25.02
N ASP A 63 2.40 2.45 -23.92
CA ASP A 63 1.68 3.02 -22.78
C ASP A 63 2.64 3.63 -21.74
N MET A 64 3.95 3.38 -21.87
CA MET A 64 4.94 3.95 -20.98
C MET A 64 5.18 5.43 -21.35
N SER A 65 5.05 6.32 -20.37
CA SER A 65 5.46 7.72 -20.55
C SER A 65 6.98 7.81 -20.68
N VAL A 66 7.44 8.51 -21.72
CA VAL A 66 8.85 8.87 -21.92
C VAL A 66 9.22 10.19 -21.22
N GLU A 67 8.23 10.96 -20.77
CA GLU A 67 8.44 12.27 -20.17
C GLU A 67 8.88 12.14 -18.72
N GLN A 68 10.00 12.79 -18.40
CA GLN A 68 10.47 12.89 -17.02
C GLN A 68 9.73 14.02 -16.31
N GLU A 69 8.77 13.65 -15.46
CA GLU A 69 8.05 14.59 -14.61
C GLU A 69 8.56 14.54 -13.17
N ILE A 70 8.67 15.70 -12.54
CA ILE A 70 9.00 15.80 -11.10
C ILE A 70 7.72 15.61 -10.27
N LEU A 71 7.79 14.75 -9.26
CA LEU A 71 6.81 14.63 -8.19
C LEU A 71 7.17 15.61 -7.08
N VAL A 72 6.45 16.73 -7.00
CA VAL A 72 6.60 17.71 -5.91
C VAL A 72 6.07 17.10 -4.63
N THR A 73 6.95 16.89 -3.65
CA THR A 73 6.62 16.21 -2.39
C THR A 73 6.00 17.14 -1.35
N GLY A 74 6.21 18.46 -1.49
CA GLY A 74 5.86 19.45 -0.47
C GLY A 74 6.89 19.58 0.64
N ILE A 75 7.96 18.77 0.61
CA ILE A 75 9.02 18.76 1.60
C ILE A 75 10.20 19.52 1.03
N LYS A 76 10.39 20.77 1.49
CA LYS A 76 11.42 21.70 0.97
C LYS A 76 12.79 21.07 0.75
N VAL A 77 13.28 20.28 1.71
CA VAL A 77 14.62 19.66 1.63
C VAL A 77 14.67 18.62 0.52
N VAL A 78 13.61 17.83 0.35
CA VAL A 78 13.50 16.82 -0.71
C VAL A 78 13.37 17.51 -2.07
N ASP A 79 12.43 18.45 -2.20
CA ASP A 79 12.17 19.14 -3.46
C ASP A 79 13.37 19.99 -3.95
N LEU A 80 14.21 20.48 -3.03
CA LEU A 80 15.41 21.27 -3.36
C LEU A 80 16.65 20.40 -3.64
N LEU A 81 16.93 19.40 -2.79
CA LEU A 81 18.21 18.67 -2.84
C LEU A 81 18.12 17.34 -3.60
N ALA A 82 16.95 16.70 -3.60
CA ALA A 82 16.76 15.36 -4.16
C ALA A 82 15.33 15.19 -4.68
N PRO A 83 14.93 15.94 -5.74
CA PRO A 83 13.58 15.92 -6.27
C PRO A 83 13.20 14.52 -6.77
N TYR A 84 11.96 14.11 -6.52
CA TYR A 84 11.45 12.79 -6.89
C TYR A 84 10.97 12.79 -8.33
N ALA A 85 11.22 11.73 -9.09
CA ALA A 85 10.65 11.53 -10.42
C ALA A 85 9.33 10.75 -10.32
N LYS A 86 8.28 11.17 -11.06
CA LYS A 86 7.06 10.37 -11.21
C LYS A 86 7.40 9.03 -11.86
N GLY A 87 6.81 7.95 -11.35
CA GLY A 87 7.11 6.58 -11.78
C GLY A 87 8.49 6.06 -11.34
N GLY A 88 9.25 6.83 -10.56
CA GLY A 88 10.56 6.43 -10.05
C GLY A 88 10.50 5.43 -8.89
N LYS A 89 11.65 4.77 -8.64
CA LYS A 89 11.87 3.93 -7.46
C LYS A 89 12.87 4.63 -6.55
N ILE A 90 12.46 4.92 -5.32
CA ILE A 90 13.25 5.70 -4.37
C ILE A 90 13.47 4.87 -3.11
N GLY A 91 14.72 4.76 -2.68
CA GLY A 91 15.09 4.06 -1.45
C GLY A 91 15.37 5.03 -0.31
N LEU A 92 14.74 4.81 0.85
CA LEU A 92 15.01 5.54 2.08
C LEU A 92 15.89 4.70 3.01
N PHE A 93 17.17 5.06 3.13
CA PHE A 93 18.15 4.35 3.95
C PHE A 93 18.51 5.16 5.19
N GLY A 94 18.71 4.48 6.32
CA GLY A 94 19.18 5.11 7.55
C GLY A 94 18.95 4.25 8.79
N GLY A 95 19.52 4.67 9.93
CA GLY A 95 19.45 3.95 11.20
C GLY A 95 18.05 3.95 11.85
N ALA A 96 17.96 3.42 13.07
CA ALA A 96 16.78 3.57 13.91
C ALA A 96 16.63 5.04 14.35
N GLY A 97 15.40 5.54 14.42
CA GLY A 97 15.12 6.90 14.94
C GLY A 97 15.52 8.06 14.04
N VAL A 98 16.00 7.83 12.81
CA VAL A 98 16.39 8.91 11.87
C VAL A 98 15.19 9.56 11.12
N GLY A 99 13.96 9.15 11.43
CA GLY A 99 12.76 9.72 10.84
C GLY A 99 12.31 9.12 9.51
N LYS A 100 12.73 7.90 9.14
CA LYS A 100 12.26 7.22 7.90
C LYS A 100 10.74 7.13 7.84
N THR A 101 10.12 6.63 8.91
CA THR A 101 8.66 6.49 9.02
C THR A 101 7.98 7.84 8.96
N VAL A 102 8.51 8.84 9.67
CA VAL A 102 8.00 10.23 9.64
C VAL A 102 8.01 10.79 8.22
N LEU A 103 9.08 10.57 7.48
CA LEU A 103 9.18 11.00 6.08
C LEU A 103 8.16 10.28 5.19
N ILE A 104 7.97 8.97 5.36
CA ILE A 104 6.97 8.19 4.62
C ILE A 104 5.55 8.71 4.90
N MET A 105 5.23 8.96 6.18
CA MET A 105 3.92 9.50 6.57
C MET A 105 3.67 10.89 6.01
N GLU A 106 4.68 11.76 6.04
CA GLU A 106 4.58 13.10 5.48
C GLU A 106 4.37 13.06 3.95
N LEU A 107 5.06 12.15 3.25
CA LEU A 107 4.85 11.92 1.82
C LEU A 107 3.42 11.46 1.52
N ILE A 108 2.90 10.47 2.26
CA ILE A 108 1.52 9.98 2.11
C ILE A 108 0.52 11.12 2.33
N ASN A 109 0.71 11.88 3.42
CA ASN A 109 -0.12 13.01 3.78
C ASN A 109 -0.12 14.09 2.69
N ASN A 110 1.05 14.46 2.16
CA ASN A 110 1.17 15.50 1.13
C ASN A 110 0.66 15.03 -0.23
N VAL A 111 0.84 13.76 -0.60
CA VAL A 111 0.23 13.19 -1.81
C VAL A 111 -1.29 13.21 -1.72
N ALA A 112 -1.86 12.81 -0.58
CA ALA A 112 -3.29 12.82 -0.35
C ALA A 112 -3.89 14.24 -0.38
N LYS A 113 -3.22 15.22 0.25
CA LYS A 113 -3.72 16.60 0.39
C LYS A 113 -3.44 17.49 -0.82
N ALA A 114 -2.25 17.43 -1.40
CA ALA A 114 -1.82 18.37 -2.44
C ALA A 114 -2.16 17.90 -3.86
N HIS A 115 -2.11 16.59 -4.12
CA HIS A 115 -2.27 16.04 -5.47
C HIS A 115 -3.61 15.32 -5.67
N GLY A 116 -4.42 15.16 -4.62
CA GLY A 116 -5.65 14.37 -4.65
C GLY A 116 -5.43 12.89 -4.97
N GLY A 117 -4.19 12.41 -4.83
CA GLY A 117 -3.77 11.07 -5.17
C GLY A 117 -4.15 10.03 -4.11
N TYR A 118 -3.89 8.77 -4.45
CA TYR A 118 -3.97 7.66 -3.51
C TYR A 118 -2.58 7.18 -3.15
N SER A 119 -2.40 6.72 -1.92
CA SER A 119 -1.18 6.05 -1.48
C SER A 119 -1.48 4.61 -1.10
N VAL A 120 -0.51 3.73 -1.29
CA VAL A 120 -0.58 2.36 -0.79
C VAL A 120 0.62 2.16 0.12
N PHE A 121 0.37 1.75 1.35
CA PHE A 121 1.42 1.38 2.30
C PHE A 121 1.43 -0.14 2.47
N ALA A 122 2.61 -0.75 2.32
CA ALA A 122 2.82 -2.17 2.57
C ALA A 122 3.86 -2.33 3.68
N GLY A 123 3.42 -2.78 4.86
CA GLY A 123 4.31 -3.11 5.96
C GLY A 123 4.84 -4.53 5.79
N VAL A 124 6.11 -4.68 5.38
CA VAL A 124 6.74 -6.00 5.13
C VAL A 124 7.95 -6.17 6.03
N GLY A 125 7.91 -7.18 6.91
CA GLY A 125 9.00 -7.43 7.86
C GLY A 125 9.14 -6.34 8.94
N GLU A 126 8.19 -5.41 8.99
CA GLU A 126 8.09 -4.42 10.05
C GLU A 126 7.62 -5.09 11.35
N ARG A 127 7.94 -4.45 12.48
CA ARG A 127 7.37 -4.91 13.75
C ARG A 127 5.88 -4.57 13.74
N THR A 128 5.04 -5.51 14.16
CA THR A 128 3.58 -5.30 14.26
C THR A 128 3.21 -4.03 15.02
N ARG A 129 3.98 -3.67 16.06
CA ARG A 129 3.81 -2.41 16.79
C ARG A 129 4.00 -1.18 15.90
N GLU A 130 5.04 -1.17 15.06
CA GLU A 130 5.33 -0.04 14.17
C GLU A 130 4.24 0.10 13.10
N GLY A 131 3.72 -1.01 12.58
CA GLY A 131 2.56 -1.00 11.68
C GLY A 131 1.28 -0.48 12.35
N ASN A 132 1.04 -0.88 13.61
CA ASN A 132 -0.10 -0.39 14.40
C ASN A 132 -0.01 1.11 14.67
N ASP A 133 1.17 1.60 15.09
CA ASP A 133 1.41 3.02 15.36
C ASP A 133 1.19 3.84 14.08
N LEU A 134 1.74 3.39 12.94
CA LEU A 134 1.54 4.01 11.64
C LEU A 134 0.06 4.07 11.22
N TYR A 135 -0.70 3.00 11.47
CA TYR A 135 -2.14 2.98 11.17
C TYR A 135 -2.90 4.03 11.96
N HIS A 136 -2.62 4.18 13.26
CA HIS A 136 -3.24 5.22 14.09
C HIS A 136 -2.82 6.63 13.67
N GLU A 137 -1.55 6.84 13.34
CA GLU A 137 -1.07 8.14 12.84
C GLU A 137 -1.75 8.53 11.51
N MET A 138 -2.01 7.58 10.61
CA MET A 138 -2.75 7.84 9.37
C MET A 138 -4.23 8.21 9.61
N ILE A 139 -4.85 7.67 10.67
CA ILE A 139 -6.19 8.07 11.10
C ILE A 139 -6.17 9.49 11.67
N GLU A 140 -5.22 9.78 12.57
CA GLU A 140 -5.07 11.11 13.18
C GLU A 140 -4.75 12.20 12.15
N GLY A 141 -3.90 11.90 11.16
CA GLY A 141 -3.58 12.80 10.06
C GLY A 141 -4.74 13.08 9.09
N GLY A 142 -5.87 12.35 9.24
CA GLY A 142 -7.04 12.43 8.37
C GLY A 142 -6.86 11.78 7.00
N VAL A 143 -5.80 10.97 6.82
CA VAL A 143 -5.55 10.22 5.58
C VAL A 143 -6.47 8.99 5.51
N ILE A 144 -6.71 8.36 6.66
CA ILE A 144 -7.73 7.30 6.83
C ILE A 144 -8.96 7.92 7.48
N ASP A 145 -10.07 7.89 6.74
CA ASP A 145 -11.39 8.24 7.26
C ASP A 145 -12.13 6.96 7.67
N LEU A 146 -12.23 6.73 8.98
CA LEU A 146 -12.93 5.56 9.52
C LEU A 146 -14.45 5.64 9.40
N LYS A 147 -15.01 6.86 9.33
CA LYS A 147 -16.46 7.10 9.43
C LYS A 147 -17.09 7.42 8.07
N GLY A 148 -16.34 8.03 7.17
CA GLY A 148 -16.76 8.36 5.82
C GLY A 148 -16.10 7.49 4.76
N LYS A 149 -16.07 8.02 3.52
CA LYS A 149 -15.51 7.38 2.33
C LYS A 149 -14.33 8.15 1.75
N ASN A 150 -13.71 9.01 2.56
CA ASN A 150 -12.69 9.95 2.09
C ASN A 150 -11.25 9.44 2.24
N SER A 151 -11.06 8.20 2.70
CA SER A 151 -9.74 7.58 2.85
C SER A 151 -8.93 7.70 1.55
N LYS A 152 -7.69 8.14 1.66
CA LYS A 152 -6.75 8.29 0.52
C LYS A 152 -5.61 7.29 0.53
N VAL A 153 -5.57 6.41 1.53
CA VAL A 153 -4.56 5.36 1.64
C VAL A 153 -5.22 3.99 1.77
N SER A 154 -4.64 2.99 1.12
CA SER A 154 -4.92 1.56 1.41
C SER A 154 -3.67 0.96 2.06
N SER A 155 -3.86 0.03 2.99
CA SER A 155 -2.75 -0.63 3.67
C SER A 155 -2.78 -2.14 3.47
N SER A 156 -1.60 -2.73 3.28
CA SER A 156 -1.39 -4.16 3.42
C SER A 156 -0.35 -4.44 4.51
N ALA A 157 -0.56 -5.53 5.25
CA ALA A 157 0.45 -6.05 6.17
C ALA A 157 0.78 -7.49 5.76
N ALA A 158 2.07 -7.79 5.73
CA ALA A 158 2.61 -9.11 5.45
C ALA A 158 3.36 -9.63 6.67
#